data_AF-A0A1B6J7Y4-F1
#
_entry.id   AF-A0A1B6J7Y4-F1
#
_cell.length_a   1.000
_cell.length_b   1.000
_cell.length_c   1.000
_cell.angle_alpha   90.00
_cell.angle_beta   90.00
_cell.angle_gamma   90.00
#
_symmetry.space_group_name_H-M   'P 1'
#
loop_
_entity.id
_entity.type
_entity.pdbx_description
1 polymer ?
#
loop_
_entity_poly.entity_id
_entity_poly.type
_entity_poly.pdbx_seq_one_letter_code
_entity_poly.pdbx_strand_id
1 'polypeptide(L)'
;MSTNIRKKLTTDKSIEHMSEIIPNRLYFITIKNKIPRDTKTTHFFSTDEDSDTAQSLTLAKIANYLKQVNSKLSSPDLKSKAIVHFTSGSELRRRNAVVCIGAYSIIYLGATPTEAVEKLAGHTSSGLNRVLLTILHKALQLGLVNFEDFNEDDFVNLDNIKLNWVIPRKFLMFFGPVSYVDGLHFPPKRYLEYFRQTGVKSIIRLSHLKYDANPFVDTSICHYDLNMDRSVPSEQDLNCFLEICENTEGSVVIHNRDLLGRSGALIAAYLVKHYRLTAGEALAWVRLCSPDCVLEPQISWITKNESSLRNAGDEYRRQQLENA
;
A
#
# COMPACT_ATOMS: atom_id res chain seq x y z
N MET A 1 36.69 23.28 2.63
CA MET A 1 36.32 23.42 1.20
C MET A 1 35.23 22.41 0.90
N SER A 2 33.98 22.86 0.79
CA SER A 2 32.88 21.98 0.33
C SER A 2 33.18 21.56 -1.10
N THR A 3 33.69 20.34 -1.29
CA THR A 3 33.74 19.72 -2.61
C THR A 3 32.31 19.73 -3.12
N ASN A 4 32.03 20.39 -4.25
CA ASN A 4 30.69 20.48 -4.80
C ASN A 4 30.25 19.06 -5.23
N ILE A 5 29.63 18.31 -4.31
CA ILE A 5 29.23 16.91 -4.49
C ILE A 5 28.30 16.80 -5.69
N ARG A 6 27.39 17.77 -5.85
CA ARG A 6 26.54 17.88 -7.02
C ARG A 6 27.35 17.90 -8.31
N LYS A 7 28.40 18.74 -8.42
CA LYS A 7 29.29 18.75 -9.60
C LYS A 7 29.92 17.37 -9.84
N LYS A 8 30.42 16.73 -8.77
CA LYS A 8 31.04 15.39 -8.87
C LYS A 8 30.05 14.35 -9.42
N LEU A 9 28.82 14.32 -8.89
CA LEU A 9 27.77 13.41 -9.34
C LEU A 9 27.33 13.73 -10.78
N THR A 10 27.16 15.01 -11.15
CA THR A 10 26.77 15.40 -12.52
C THR A 10 27.82 15.03 -13.57
N THR A 11 29.11 15.03 -13.21
CA THR A 11 30.19 14.68 -14.15
C THR A 11 30.46 13.17 -14.25
N ASP A 12 29.84 12.35 -13.39
CA ASP A 12 30.04 10.91 -13.40
C ASP A 12 29.25 10.25 -14.53
N LYS A 13 29.95 9.77 -15.55
CA LYS A 13 29.36 9.14 -16.74
C LYS A 13 28.56 7.86 -16.46
N SER A 14 28.72 7.27 -15.26
CA SER A 14 27.97 6.10 -14.81
C SER A 14 26.59 6.44 -14.26
N ILE A 15 26.30 7.72 -14.00
CA ILE A 15 25.01 8.23 -13.54
C ILE A 15 24.19 8.65 -14.77
N GLU A 16 22.95 8.17 -14.86
CA GLU A 16 21.98 8.54 -15.90
C GLU A 16 21.21 9.80 -15.49
N HIS A 17 20.68 9.79 -14.28
CA HIS A 17 19.84 10.84 -13.73
C HIS A 17 20.23 11.12 -12.29
N MET A 18 20.12 12.38 -11.89
CA MET A 18 20.42 12.81 -10.53
C MET A 18 19.44 13.91 -10.10
N SER A 19 18.90 13.74 -8.90
CA SER A 19 17.97 14.67 -8.27
C SER A 19 18.46 15.02 -6.87
N GLU A 20 18.57 16.32 -6.59
CA GLU A 20 18.98 16.85 -5.28
C GLU A 20 17.74 17.03 -4.39
N ILE A 21 17.53 16.12 -3.45
CA ILE A 21 16.34 16.11 -2.59
C ILE A 21 16.46 17.13 -1.47
N ILE A 22 17.55 17.05 -0.70
CA ILE A 22 17.93 18.05 0.32
C ILE A 22 19.25 18.67 -0.13
N PRO A 23 19.33 20.00 -0.32
CA PRO A 23 20.54 20.67 -0.81
C PRO A 23 21.79 20.25 -0.05
N ASN A 24 22.82 19.82 -0.78
CA ASN A 24 24.12 19.36 -0.25
C ASN A 24 24.07 18.18 0.74
N ARG A 25 22.92 17.50 0.90
CA ARG A 25 22.76 16.48 1.94
C ARG A 25 22.16 15.17 1.46
N LEU A 26 21.06 15.20 0.71
CA LEU A 26 20.37 13.99 0.23
C LEU A 26 20.16 14.06 -1.28
N TYR A 27 20.66 13.05 -1.98
CA TYR A 27 20.53 12.92 -3.43
C TYR A 27 19.90 11.58 -3.80
N PHE A 28 19.19 11.58 -4.93
CA PHE A 28 18.75 10.38 -5.62
C PHE A 28 19.47 10.26 -6.96
N ILE A 29 19.97 9.08 -7.30
CA ILE A 29 20.61 8.84 -8.58
C ILE A 29 20.09 7.55 -9.23
N THR A 30 19.97 7.57 -10.54
CA THR A 30 19.85 6.35 -11.36
C THR A 30 21.20 6.07 -11.98
N ILE A 31 21.72 4.86 -11.79
CA ILE A 31 23.01 4.43 -12.35
C ILE A 31 22.80 3.46 -13.50
N LYS A 32 23.77 3.41 -14.42
CA LYS A 32 23.81 2.44 -15.52
C LYS A 32 24.08 1.04 -14.98
N ASN A 33 25.37 0.70 -14.80
CA ASN A 33 25.81 -0.64 -14.39
C ASN A 33 26.84 -0.61 -13.25
N LYS A 34 27.47 0.54 -12.97
CA LYS A 34 28.56 0.62 -12.00
C LYS A 34 28.03 1.02 -10.63
N ILE A 35 28.00 0.06 -9.72
CA ILE A 35 27.63 0.30 -8.32
C ILE A 35 28.64 1.27 -7.70
N PRO A 36 28.19 2.44 -7.17
CA PRO A 36 29.08 3.40 -6.56
C PRO A 36 29.60 2.88 -5.21
N ARG A 37 30.80 3.34 -4.83
CA ARG A 37 31.40 3.03 -3.52
C ARG A 37 31.48 4.28 -2.68
N ASP A 38 31.37 4.08 -1.37
CA ASP A 38 31.56 5.13 -0.38
C ASP A 38 32.89 5.86 -0.55
N THR A 39 32.86 7.15 -0.24
CA THR A 39 34.03 8.01 -0.25
C THR A 39 34.11 8.80 1.05
N LYS A 40 35.19 9.58 1.22
CA LYS A 40 35.33 10.46 2.40
C LYS A 40 34.18 11.46 2.55
N THR A 41 33.53 11.85 1.45
CA THR A 41 32.50 12.90 1.40
C THR A 41 31.11 12.40 1.05
N THR A 42 30.95 11.10 0.77
CA THR A 42 29.70 10.57 0.19
C THR A 42 29.46 9.16 0.69
N HIS A 43 28.26 8.91 1.18
CA HIS A 43 27.74 7.60 1.54
C HIS A 43 26.68 7.20 0.53
N PHE A 44 26.87 6.06 -0.14
CA PHE A 44 25.94 5.51 -1.10
C PHE A 44 25.16 4.36 -0.47
N PHE A 45 23.87 4.30 -0.76
CA PHE A 45 23.03 3.18 -0.36
C PHE A 45 21.95 2.92 -1.41
N SER A 46 21.42 1.71 -1.43
CA SER A 46 20.30 1.32 -2.28
C SER A 46 19.29 0.53 -1.47
N THR A 47 18.03 0.58 -1.93
CA THR A 47 16.97 -0.34 -1.48
C THR A 47 16.53 -1.28 -2.60
N ASP A 48 17.32 -1.39 -3.66
CA ASP A 48 17.09 -2.37 -4.72
C ASP A 48 17.26 -3.78 -4.13
N GLU A 49 16.31 -4.67 -4.41
CA GLU A 49 16.41 -6.08 -4.04
C GLU A 49 17.36 -6.82 -5.00
N ASP A 50 18.22 -7.68 -4.45
CA ASP A 50 19.24 -8.45 -5.19
C ASP A 50 18.61 -9.47 -6.17
N SER A 51 17.37 -9.90 -5.93
CA SER A 51 16.68 -10.86 -6.80
C SER A 51 16.24 -10.24 -8.12
N ASP A 52 16.30 -11.02 -9.19
CA ASP A 52 15.82 -10.62 -10.53
C ASP A 52 14.30 -10.37 -10.59
N THR A 53 13.54 -10.86 -9.61
CA THR A 53 12.10 -10.61 -9.46
C THR A 53 11.86 -9.52 -8.41
N ALA A 54 12.05 -8.26 -8.79
CA ALA A 54 11.70 -7.13 -7.93
C ALA A 54 10.24 -7.28 -7.45
N GLN A 55 10.04 -7.32 -6.15
CA GLN A 55 8.70 -7.48 -5.59
C GLN A 55 7.90 -6.18 -5.66
N SER A 56 6.57 -6.30 -5.58
CA SER A 56 5.67 -5.16 -5.42
C SER A 56 6.04 -4.32 -4.20
N LEU A 57 5.79 -3.00 -4.30
CA LEU A 57 6.00 -2.07 -3.20
C LEU A 57 4.89 -2.23 -2.15
N THR A 58 5.23 -2.21 -0.88
CA THR A 58 4.29 -2.30 0.25
C THR A 58 4.50 -1.16 1.25
N LEU A 59 3.54 -0.96 2.17
CA LEU A 59 3.69 0.01 3.25
C LEU A 59 4.91 -0.27 4.13
N ALA A 60 5.23 -1.53 4.42
CA ALA A 60 6.42 -1.91 5.17
C ALA A 60 7.72 -1.46 4.49
N LYS A 61 7.85 -1.65 3.17
CA LYS A 61 9.03 -1.20 2.42
C LYS A 61 9.19 0.32 2.45
N ILE A 62 8.08 1.05 2.37
CA ILE A 62 8.08 2.51 2.50
C ILE A 62 8.51 2.90 3.93
N ALA A 63 7.90 2.32 4.97
CA ALA A 63 8.22 2.60 6.36
C ALA A 63 9.71 2.36 6.68
N ASN A 64 10.24 1.23 6.21
CA ASN A 64 11.65 0.88 6.35
C ASN A 64 12.56 1.92 5.67
N TYR A 65 12.24 2.30 4.43
CA TYR A 65 12.99 3.32 3.70
C TYR A 65 13.03 4.64 4.47
N LEU A 66 11.89 5.10 4.99
CA LEU A 66 11.80 6.32 5.79
C LEU A 66 12.72 6.27 7.03
N LYS A 67 12.67 5.15 7.78
CA LYS A 67 13.55 4.91 8.95
C LYS A 67 15.03 4.92 8.54
N GLN A 68 15.38 4.26 7.44
CA GLN A 68 16.76 4.19 6.95
C GLN A 68 17.32 5.56 6.58
N VAL A 69 16.54 6.38 5.87
CA VAL A 69 16.97 7.73 5.47
C VAL A 69 17.15 8.61 6.70
N ASN A 70 16.18 8.62 7.63
CA ASN A 70 16.27 9.41 8.86
C ASN A 70 17.46 9.00 9.74
N SER A 71 17.70 7.69 9.88
CA SER A 71 18.87 7.16 10.60
C SER A 71 20.19 7.63 9.96
N LYS A 72 20.31 7.55 8.63
CA LYS A 72 21.50 8.01 7.90
C LYS A 72 21.69 9.53 7.99
N LEU A 73 20.61 10.29 7.96
CA LEU A 73 20.65 11.75 8.07
C LEU A 73 21.05 12.20 9.49
N SER A 74 20.67 11.44 10.51
CA SER A 74 20.94 11.74 11.93
C SER A 74 22.24 11.13 12.46
N SER A 75 22.83 10.18 11.72
CA SER A 75 24.06 9.49 12.13
C SER A 75 25.25 10.46 12.29
N PRO A 76 25.94 10.46 13.45
CA PRO A 76 27.14 11.27 13.67
C PRO A 76 28.25 10.98 12.66
N ASP A 77 28.45 9.71 12.30
CA ASP A 77 29.49 9.25 11.36
C ASP A 77 29.27 9.72 9.92
N LEU A 78 28.01 10.04 9.58
CA LEU A 78 27.61 10.48 8.26
C LEU A 78 27.31 11.99 8.19
N LYS A 79 27.50 12.73 9.28
CA LYS A 79 27.15 14.15 9.39
C LYS A 79 27.86 15.04 8.35
N SER A 80 29.10 14.69 7.99
CA SER A 80 29.92 15.42 7.01
C SER A 80 29.84 14.88 5.59
N LYS A 81 29.06 13.82 5.34
CA LYS A 81 28.92 13.18 4.03
C LYS A 81 27.62 13.60 3.36
N ALA A 82 27.55 13.62 2.03
CA ALA A 82 26.26 13.53 1.35
C ALA A 82 25.75 12.09 1.42
N ILE A 83 24.45 11.92 1.64
CA ILE A 83 23.74 10.66 1.52
C ILE A 83 23.20 10.56 0.09
N VAL A 84 23.51 9.47 -0.61
CA VAL A 84 23.10 9.27 -2.00
C VAL A 84 22.37 7.94 -2.11
N HIS A 85 21.06 8.00 -2.27
CA HIS A 85 20.24 6.85 -2.63
C HIS A 85 20.43 6.57 -4.12
N PHE A 86 20.86 5.37 -4.49
CA PHE A 86 20.96 4.97 -5.90
C PHE A 86 20.02 3.81 -6.22
N THR A 87 19.49 3.83 -7.44
CA THR A 87 18.75 2.71 -8.03
C THR A 87 19.29 2.38 -9.42
N SER A 88 18.99 1.18 -9.90
CA SER A 88 19.47 0.62 -11.16
C SER A 88 18.45 -0.36 -11.74
N GLY A 89 18.77 -1.03 -12.85
CA GLY A 89 18.00 -2.17 -13.33
C GLY A 89 16.62 -1.81 -13.89
N SER A 90 15.63 -2.68 -13.63
CA SER A 90 14.30 -2.66 -14.26
C SER A 90 13.45 -1.44 -13.89
N GLU A 91 12.48 -1.09 -14.75
CA GLU A 91 11.51 -0.02 -14.47
C GLU A 91 10.74 -0.25 -13.17
N LEU A 92 10.45 -1.50 -12.81
CA LEU A 92 9.78 -1.83 -11.54
C LEU A 92 10.63 -1.44 -10.33
N ARG A 93 11.92 -1.78 -10.37
CA ARG A 93 12.90 -1.44 -9.32
C ARG A 93 13.08 0.09 -9.22
N ARG A 94 13.31 0.75 -10.35
CA ARG A 94 13.41 2.22 -10.43
C ARG A 94 12.14 2.91 -9.90
N ARG A 95 10.96 2.44 -10.30
CA ARG A 95 9.66 2.94 -9.83
C ARG A 95 9.53 2.82 -8.32
N ASN A 96 9.84 1.66 -7.74
CA ASN A 96 9.75 1.44 -6.29
C ASN A 96 10.68 2.41 -5.53
N ALA A 97 11.95 2.55 -5.96
CA ALA A 97 12.89 3.48 -5.37
C ALA A 97 12.43 4.95 -5.48
N VAL A 98 11.84 5.33 -6.62
CA VAL A 98 11.23 6.65 -6.85
C VAL A 98 10.06 6.90 -5.91
N VAL A 99 9.14 5.94 -5.72
CA VAL A 99 8.03 6.12 -4.76
C VAL A 99 8.56 6.26 -3.35
N CYS A 100 9.56 5.47 -2.94
CA CYS A 100 10.15 5.57 -1.61
C CYS A 100 10.72 6.97 -1.32
N ILE A 101 11.54 7.52 -2.22
CA ILE A 101 12.12 8.85 -2.01
C ILE A 101 11.12 9.99 -2.23
N GLY A 102 10.13 9.78 -3.09
CA GLY A 102 8.98 10.68 -3.22
C GLY A 102 8.15 10.72 -1.93
N ALA A 103 7.88 9.56 -1.32
CA ALA A 103 7.17 9.46 -0.04
C ALA A 103 7.93 10.18 1.07
N TYR A 104 9.26 10.02 1.12
CA TYR A 104 10.11 10.80 2.04
C TYR A 104 9.95 12.31 1.85
N SER A 105 9.93 12.76 0.60
CA SER A 105 9.78 14.18 0.27
C SER A 105 8.42 14.73 0.70
N ILE A 106 7.36 13.94 0.56
CA ILE A 106 6.01 14.31 1.00
C ILE A 106 5.92 14.35 2.52
N ILE A 107 6.38 13.29 3.19
CA ILE A 107 6.18 13.09 4.64
C ILE A 107 7.07 14.02 5.47
N TYR A 108 8.36 14.12 5.13
CA TYR A 108 9.34 14.83 5.96
C TYR A 108 9.75 16.20 5.42
N LEU A 109 9.54 16.47 4.13
CA LEU A 109 9.95 17.74 3.51
C LEU A 109 8.75 18.62 3.09
N GLY A 110 7.51 18.17 3.34
CA GLY A 110 6.30 18.94 3.05
C GLY A 110 6.01 19.11 1.55
N ALA A 111 6.61 18.30 0.69
CA ALA A 111 6.35 18.36 -0.75
C ALA A 111 4.94 17.87 -1.09
N THR A 112 4.33 18.46 -2.11
CA THR A 112 3.13 17.92 -2.74
C THR A 112 3.49 16.71 -3.64
N PRO A 113 2.51 15.84 -3.96
CA PRO A 113 2.74 14.76 -4.92
C PRO A 113 3.26 15.24 -6.28
N THR A 114 2.77 16.38 -6.76
CA THR A 114 3.21 16.97 -8.05
C THR A 114 4.68 17.38 -8.00
N GLU A 115 5.09 18.13 -6.98
CA GLU A 115 6.48 18.55 -6.81
C GLU A 115 7.42 17.35 -6.69
N ALA A 116 7.02 16.32 -5.93
CA ALA A 116 7.80 15.09 -5.79
C ALA A 116 7.98 14.36 -7.14
N VAL A 117 6.92 14.25 -7.94
CA VAL A 117 6.99 13.63 -9.28
C VAL A 117 7.86 14.43 -10.23
N GLU A 118 7.67 15.75 -10.30
CA GLU A 118 8.45 16.63 -11.19
C GLU A 118 9.94 16.57 -10.86
N LYS A 119 10.27 16.57 -9.57
CA LYS A 119 11.63 16.43 -9.08
C LYS A 119 12.27 15.09 -9.42
N LEU A 120 11.48 14.05 -9.73
CA LEU A 120 11.93 12.68 -9.99
C LEU A 120 11.69 12.20 -11.42
N ALA A 121 11.17 13.05 -12.32
CA ALA A 121 10.66 12.67 -13.64
C ALA A 121 11.68 11.97 -14.58
N GLY A 122 12.99 12.14 -14.35
CA GLY A 122 14.04 11.48 -15.13
C GLY A 122 14.35 10.04 -14.70
N HIS A 123 13.94 9.62 -13.50
CA HIS A 123 14.42 8.35 -12.94
C HIS A 123 13.64 7.11 -13.40
N THR A 124 12.42 7.30 -13.90
CA THR A 124 11.53 6.24 -14.39
C THR A 124 10.48 6.82 -15.32
N SER A 125 10.01 6.00 -16.26
CA SER A 125 8.93 6.32 -17.19
C SER A 125 7.53 6.01 -16.64
N SER A 126 7.42 5.46 -15.43
CA SER A 126 6.15 4.93 -14.92
C SER A 126 5.17 6.02 -14.48
N GLY A 127 4.06 6.16 -15.22
CA GLY A 127 2.95 7.05 -14.82
C GLY A 127 2.31 6.67 -13.47
N LEU A 128 2.51 5.44 -12.99
CA LEU A 128 2.01 4.96 -11.70
C LEU A 128 2.63 5.69 -10.51
N ASN A 129 3.82 6.30 -10.65
CA ASN A 129 4.43 7.06 -9.56
C ASN A 129 3.55 8.22 -9.10
N ARG A 130 2.89 8.91 -10.04
CA ARG A 130 1.95 9.99 -9.70
C ARG A 130 0.78 9.48 -8.88
N VAL A 131 0.17 8.38 -9.32
CA VAL A 131 -0.95 7.76 -8.59
C VAL A 131 -0.52 7.33 -7.19
N LEU A 132 0.59 6.60 -7.07
CA LEU A 132 1.10 6.08 -5.79
C LEU A 132 1.46 7.19 -4.80
N LEU A 133 2.14 8.24 -5.25
CA LEU A 133 2.47 9.38 -4.38
C LEU A 133 1.23 10.20 -4.01
N THR A 134 0.25 10.30 -4.91
CA THR A 134 -1.01 11.01 -4.64
C THR A 134 -1.84 10.27 -3.61
N ILE A 135 -2.00 8.95 -3.74
CA ILE A 135 -2.74 8.15 -2.75
C ILE A 135 -2.02 8.10 -1.41
N LEU A 136 -0.68 8.01 -1.37
CA LEU A 136 0.06 8.08 -0.10
C LEU A 136 -0.20 9.41 0.62
N HIS A 137 -0.18 10.53 -0.10
CA HIS A 137 -0.48 11.84 0.48
C HIS A 137 -1.91 11.93 1.02
N LYS A 138 -2.90 11.46 0.25
CA LYS A 138 -4.31 11.41 0.69
C LYS A 138 -4.50 10.46 1.88
N ALA A 139 -3.83 9.31 1.87
CA ALA A 139 -3.94 8.30 2.93
C ALA A 139 -3.47 8.86 4.29
N LEU A 140 -2.43 9.69 4.30
CA LEU A 140 -1.99 10.42 5.51
C LEU A 140 -3.09 11.38 6.01
N GLN A 141 -3.68 12.17 5.11
CA GLN A 141 -4.74 13.12 5.44
C GLN A 141 -6.03 12.45 5.92
N LEU A 142 -6.35 11.28 5.36
CA LEU A 142 -7.52 10.48 5.68
C LEU A 142 -7.29 9.58 6.91
N GLY A 143 -6.09 9.56 7.50
CA GLY A 143 -5.75 8.70 8.63
C GLY A 143 -5.74 7.20 8.28
N LEU A 144 -5.54 6.84 7.02
CA LEU A 144 -5.43 5.45 6.57
C LEU A 144 -4.08 4.82 6.93
N VAL A 145 -3.06 5.64 7.16
CA VAL A 145 -1.74 5.23 7.68
C VAL A 145 -1.12 6.38 8.46
N ASN A 146 -0.40 6.02 9.50
CA ASN A 146 0.53 6.91 10.19
C ASN A 146 1.90 6.22 10.18
N PHE A 147 2.93 6.87 9.63
CA PHE A 147 4.28 6.27 9.57
C PHE A 147 5.11 6.50 10.84
N GLU A 148 4.64 7.36 11.75
CA GLU A 148 5.30 7.57 13.05
C GLU A 148 5.01 6.42 14.02
N ASP A 149 3.84 5.80 13.94
CA ASP A 149 3.42 4.65 14.77
C ASP A 149 3.40 3.31 14.00
N PHE A 150 3.80 3.29 12.72
CA PHE A 150 3.73 2.11 11.88
C PHE A 150 4.63 0.97 12.37
N ASN A 151 4.02 -0.15 12.75
CA ASN A 151 4.72 -1.38 13.12
C ASN A 151 5.01 -2.23 11.88
N GLU A 152 6.25 -2.17 11.41
CA GLU A 152 6.73 -2.91 10.24
C GLU A 152 6.73 -4.42 10.46
N ASP A 153 7.16 -4.87 11.65
CA ASP A 153 7.24 -6.29 11.97
C ASP A 153 5.84 -6.91 12.04
N ASP A 154 4.88 -6.20 12.65
CA ASP A 154 3.48 -6.63 12.66
C ASP A 154 2.91 -6.73 11.24
N PHE A 155 3.09 -5.69 10.41
CA PHE A 155 2.64 -5.72 9.01
C PHE A 155 3.21 -6.92 8.24
N VAL A 156 4.53 -7.16 8.34
CA VAL A 156 5.19 -8.29 7.65
C VAL A 156 4.71 -9.63 8.20
N ASN A 157 4.55 -9.77 9.52
CA ASN A 157 4.05 -11.00 10.14
C ASN A 157 2.62 -11.33 9.71
N LEU A 158 1.77 -10.32 9.57
CA LEU A 158 0.40 -10.49 9.08
C LEU A 158 0.39 -10.81 7.57
N ASP A 159 1.20 -10.15 6.75
CA ASP A 159 1.29 -10.46 5.31
C ASP A 159 1.85 -11.87 5.03
N ASN A 160 2.74 -12.37 5.90
CA ASN A 160 3.25 -13.75 5.83
C ASN A 160 2.15 -14.81 5.97
N ILE A 161 1.08 -14.51 6.70
CA ILE A 161 -0.13 -15.35 6.78
C ILE A 161 -1.25 -14.86 5.86
N LYS A 162 -0.93 -13.94 4.95
CA LYS A 162 -1.84 -13.31 4.00
C LYS A 162 -3.07 -12.70 4.65
N LEU A 163 -2.84 -11.96 5.73
CA LEU A 163 -3.83 -11.19 6.46
C LEU A 163 -3.38 -9.72 6.47
N ASN A 164 -4.16 -8.80 5.90
CA ASN A 164 -3.72 -7.43 5.65
C ASN A 164 -4.80 -6.42 6.04
N TRP A 165 -4.43 -5.42 6.84
CA TRP A 165 -5.28 -4.25 7.07
C TRP A 165 -5.26 -3.35 5.86
N VAL A 166 -6.44 -2.98 5.37
CA VAL A 166 -6.58 -2.02 4.26
C VAL A 166 -7.12 -0.68 4.74
N ILE A 167 -8.03 -0.71 5.70
CA ILE A 167 -8.46 0.49 6.44
C ILE A 167 -8.32 0.16 7.92
N PRO A 168 -7.42 0.83 8.67
CA PRO A 168 -7.21 0.54 10.08
C PRO A 168 -8.53 0.58 10.86
N ARG A 169 -8.80 -0.46 11.65
CA ARG A 169 -10.02 -0.62 12.46
C ARG A 169 -11.34 -0.69 11.67
N LYS A 170 -11.28 -0.83 10.33
CA LYS A 170 -12.49 -1.03 9.51
C LYS A 170 -12.41 -2.22 8.57
N PHE A 171 -11.34 -2.38 7.80
CA PHE A 171 -11.21 -3.47 6.83
C PHE A 171 -9.92 -4.25 6.99
N LEU A 172 -10.10 -5.54 7.20
CA LEU A 172 -9.07 -6.56 7.14
C LEU A 172 -9.42 -7.53 6.00
N MET A 173 -8.45 -7.87 5.16
CA MET A 173 -8.60 -8.91 4.15
C MET A 173 -7.67 -10.07 4.45
N PHE A 174 -8.09 -11.30 4.13
CA PHE A 174 -7.22 -12.45 4.32
C PHE A 174 -7.50 -13.64 3.42
N PHE A 175 -6.55 -14.60 3.37
CA PHE A 175 -6.78 -15.92 2.77
C PHE A 175 -7.85 -16.67 3.55
N GLY A 176 -8.90 -17.09 2.85
CA GLY A 176 -10.06 -17.71 3.45
C GLY A 176 -9.70 -18.99 4.22
N PRO A 177 -10.30 -19.22 5.41
CA PRO A 177 -10.04 -20.44 6.16
C PRO A 177 -10.43 -21.69 5.38
N VAL A 178 -9.78 -22.81 5.70
CA VAL A 178 -10.14 -24.14 5.17
C VAL A 178 -10.16 -25.15 6.32
N SER A 179 -10.92 -26.24 6.15
CA SER A 179 -11.00 -27.31 7.16
C SER A 179 -9.86 -28.34 7.09
N TYR A 180 -8.98 -28.27 6.09
CA TYR A 180 -7.89 -29.22 5.85
C TYR A 180 -6.53 -28.51 5.82
N VAL A 181 -5.42 -29.28 5.86
CA VAL A 181 -4.08 -28.70 5.80
C VAL A 181 -3.61 -28.68 4.35
N ASP A 182 -3.32 -27.50 3.80
CA ASP A 182 -2.71 -27.35 2.47
C ASP A 182 -1.44 -26.49 2.45
N GLY A 183 -0.91 -26.17 3.63
CA GLY A 183 0.34 -25.43 3.80
C GLY A 183 0.24 -23.91 3.58
N LEU A 184 -0.89 -23.43 3.07
CA LEU A 184 -1.10 -22.01 2.75
C LEU A 184 -2.26 -21.39 3.52
N HIS A 185 -3.30 -22.18 3.81
CA HIS A 185 -4.48 -21.73 4.53
C HIS A 185 -4.52 -22.27 5.96
N PHE A 186 -5.27 -21.58 6.83
CA PHE A 186 -5.40 -21.92 8.23
C PHE A 186 -6.86 -22.18 8.63
N PRO A 187 -7.10 -23.02 9.66
CA PRO A 187 -8.46 -23.24 10.15
C PRO A 187 -9.01 -21.99 10.86
N PRO A 188 -10.35 -21.82 10.93
CA PRO A 188 -11.01 -20.69 11.60
C PRO A 188 -10.44 -20.34 12.98
N LYS A 189 -10.18 -21.36 13.80
CA LYS A 189 -9.70 -21.21 15.18
C LYS A 189 -8.41 -20.39 15.31
N ARG A 190 -7.55 -20.38 14.28
CA ARG A 190 -6.29 -19.61 14.31
C ARG A 190 -6.51 -18.10 14.34
N TYR A 191 -7.63 -17.64 13.80
CA TYR A 191 -7.92 -16.20 13.65
C TYR A 191 -8.76 -15.63 14.80
N LEU A 192 -9.45 -16.48 15.57
CA LEU A 192 -10.44 -16.05 16.56
C LEU A 192 -9.89 -15.06 17.58
N GLU A 193 -8.75 -15.38 18.19
CA GLU A 193 -8.18 -14.52 19.23
C GLU A 193 -7.74 -13.17 18.65
N TYR A 194 -7.12 -13.16 17.47
CA TYR A 194 -6.73 -11.93 16.80
C TYR A 194 -7.96 -11.09 16.41
N PHE A 195 -9.00 -11.70 15.84
CA PHE A 195 -10.26 -11.02 15.50
C PHE A 195 -10.96 -10.42 16.72
N ARG A 196 -10.95 -11.13 17.85
CA ARG A 196 -11.47 -10.64 19.13
C ARG A 196 -10.68 -9.42 19.62
N GLN A 197 -9.35 -9.51 19.64
CA GLN A 197 -8.47 -8.44 20.11
C GLN A 197 -8.54 -7.18 19.23
N THR A 198 -8.80 -7.36 17.93
CA THR A 198 -8.85 -6.27 16.95
C THR A 198 -10.26 -5.72 16.70
N GLY A 199 -11.27 -6.19 17.43
CA GLY A 199 -12.63 -5.66 17.36
C GLY A 199 -13.35 -6.00 16.05
N VAL A 200 -13.07 -7.17 15.48
CA VAL A 200 -13.85 -7.70 14.35
C VAL A 200 -15.26 -8.03 14.82
N LYS A 201 -16.25 -7.57 14.05
CA LYS A 201 -17.67 -7.78 14.30
C LYS A 201 -18.39 -8.50 13.17
N SER A 202 -17.83 -8.48 11.97
CA SER A 202 -18.44 -9.15 10.82
C SER A 202 -17.40 -9.82 9.94
N ILE A 203 -17.73 -11.00 9.44
CA ILE A 203 -16.96 -11.74 8.45
C ILE A 203 -17.82 -11.87 7.19
N ILE A 204 -17.28 -11.46 6.05
CA ILE A 204 -17.89 -11.60 4.73
C ILE A 204 -17.11 -12.65 3.95
N ARG A 205 -17.76 -13.77 3.63
CA ARG A 205 -17.21 -14.83 2.79
C ARG A 205 -17.72 -14.68 1.35
N LEU A 206 -16.79 -14.53 0.42
CA LEU A 206 -17.10 -14.38 -1.00
C LEU A 206 -17.03 -15.70 -1.78
N SER A 207 -16.33 -16.71 -1.28
CA SER A 207 -16.20 -18.02 -1.94
C SER A 207 -17.21 -19.03 -1.42
N HIS A 208 -17.48 -20.08 -2.21
CA HIS A 208 -18.21 -21.26 -1.73
C HIS A 208 -17.65 -21.82 -0.42
N LEU A 209 -18.50 -22.52 0.34
CA LEU A 209 -18.19 -23.08 1.64
C LEU A 209 -16.95 -23.99 1.59
N LYS A 210 -15.90 -23.60 2.33
CA LYS A 210 -14.67 -24.38 2.57
C LYS A 210 -14.39 -24.66 4.05
N TYR A 211 -15.24 -24.11 4.93
CA TYR A 211 -15.19 -24.30 6.37
C TYR A 211 -16.57 -24.03 6.98
N ASP A 212 -16.83 -24.58 8.16
CA ASP A 212 -18.01 -24.28 8.96
C ASP A 212 -17.84 -22.93 9.67
N ALA A 213 -18.84 -22.03 9.56
CA ALA A 213 -18.82 -20.71 10.16
C ALA A 213 -19.08 -20.72 11.68
N ASN A 214 -19.64 -21.80 12.23
CA ASN A 214 -20.01 -21.91 13.65
C ASN A 214 -18.89 -21.47 14.64
N PRO A 215 -17.60 -21.82 14.44
CA PRO A 215 -16.52 -21.37 15.32
C PRO A 215 -16.38 -19.84 15.43
N PHE A 216 -16.85 -19.06 14.46
CA PHE A 216 -16.90 -17.60 14.52
C PHE A 216 -18.21 -17.09 15.17
N VAL A 217 -19.32 -17.76 14.91
CA VAL A 217 -20.65 -17.38 15.44
C VAL A 217 -20.69 -17.48 16.97
N ASP A 218 -19.97 -18.45 17.54
CA ASP A 218 -19.81 -18.61 19.00
C ASP A 218 -19.06 -17.43 19.67
N THR A 219 -18.60 -16.44 18.90
CA THR A 219 -17.72 -15.34 19.37
C THR A 219 -18.29 -13.93 19.17
N SER A 220 -19.62 -13.76 19.04
CA SER A 220 -20.29 -12.47 18.77
C SER A 220 -19.92 -11.81 17.42
N ILE A 221 -19.37 -12.60 16.50
CA ILE A 221 -19.02 -12.17 15.15
C ILE A 221 -20.13 -12.62 14.20
N CYS A 222 -20.75 -11.68 13.48
CA CYS A 222 -21.73 -12.00 12.44
C CYS A 222 -21.02 -12.54 11.20
N HIS A 223 -21.52 -13.63 10.63
CA HIS A 223 -20.96 -14.25 9.43
C HIS A 223 -21.93 -14.13 8.26
N TYR A 224 -21.48 -13.60 7.13
CA TYR A 224 -22.26 -13.34 5.93
C TYR A 224 -21.67 -14.08 4.73
N ASP A 225 -22.52 -14.84 4.03
CA ASP A 225 -22.16 -15.57 2.82
C ASP A 225 -22.71 -14.87 1.58
N LEU A 226 -21.81 -14.27 0.78
CA LEU A 226 -22.17 -13.64 -0.50
C LEU A 226 -22.02 -14.61 -1.69
N ASN A 227 -21.23 -15.69 -1.55
CA ASN A 227 -21.08 -16.75 -2.54
C ASN A 227 -20.97 -16.26 -4.00
N MET A 228 -19.97 -15.41 -4.26
CA MET A 228 -19.76 -14.82 -5.58
C MET A 228 -19.23 -15.87 -6.57
N ASP A 229 -20.03 -16.20 -7.59
CA ASP A 229 -19.63 -17.13 -8.66
C ASP A 229 -18.77 -16.45 -9.75
N ARG A 230 -18.85 -15.12 -9.83
CA ARG A 230 -18.19 -14.32 -10.87
C ARG A 230 -16.81 -13.83 -10.41
N SER A 231 -15.94 -13.57 -11.38
CA SER A 231 -14.64 -12.95 -11.12
C SER A 231 -14.80 -11.49 -10.63
N VAL A 232 -15.77 -10.76 -11.17
CA VAL A 232 -16.09 -9.37 -10.78
C VAL A 232 -17.41 -9.30 -10.00
N PRO A 233 -17.57 -8.36 -9.06
CA PRO A 233 -18.83 -8.18 -8.34
C PRO A 233 -20.01 -7.82 -9.24
N SER A 234 -21.17 -8.44 -9.00
CA SER A 234 -22.45 -7.95 -9.49
C SER A 234 -22.91 -6.73 -8.69
N GLU A 235 -23.94 -6.03 -9.19
CA GLU A 235 -24.56 -4.93 -8.45
C GLU A 235 -25.15 -5.40 -7.12
N GLN A 236 -25.75 -6.59 -7.10
CA GLN A 236 -26.26 -7.21 -5.87
C GLN A 236 -25.14 -7.50 -4.88
N ASP A 237 -24.02 -8.08 -5.33
CA ASP A 237 -22.86 -8.35 -4.46
C ASP A 237 -22.32 -7.07 -3.83
N LEU A 238 -22.20 -6.00 -4.64
CA LEU A 238 -21.75 -4.70 -4.19
C LEU A 238 -22.72 -4.09 -3.16
N ASN A 239 -24.02 -4.11 -3.44
CA ASN A 239 -25.03 -3.52 -2.56
C ASN A 239 -25.08 -4.26 -1.21
N CYS A 240 -25.10 -5.60 -1.22
CA CYS A 240 -25.04 -6.39 0.02
C CYS A 240 -23.75 -6.12 0.80
N PHE A 241 -22.60 -6.06 0.12
CA PHE A 241 -21.33 -5.73 0.76
C PHE A 241 -21.36 -4.34 1.41
N LEU A 242 -21.84 -3.32 0.70
CA LEU A 242 -21.93 -1.95 1.22
C LEU A 242 -22.88 -1.88 2.42
N GLU A 243 -24.06 -2.50 2.33
CA GLU A 243 -25.05 -2.54 3.40
C GLU A 243 -24.48 -3.18 4.67
N ILE A 244 -23.82 -4.33 4.57
CA ILE A 244 -23.15 -4.96 5.73
C ILE A 244 -22.12 -3.98 6.31
N CYS A 245 -21.25 -3.44 5.47
CA CYS A 245 -20.14 -2.60 5.94
C CYS A 245 -20.61 -1.28 6.56
N GLU A 246 -21.69 -0.68 6.06
CA GLU A 246 -22.27 0.56 6.57
C GLU A 246 -22.99 0.35 7.91
N ASN A 247 -23.54 -0.84 8.15
CA ASN A 247 -24.25 -1.18 9.38
C ASN A 247 -23.37 -1.88 10.45
N THR A 248 -22.17 -2.36 10.10
CA THR A 248 -21.25 -2.95 11.09
C THR A 248 -20.53 -1.87 11.92
N GLU A 249 -20.88 -1.80 13.21
CA GLU A 249 -20.16 -1.04 14.24
C GLU A 249 -18.88 -1.77 14.71
N GLY A 250 -17.86 -1.77 13.85
CA GLY A 250 -16.57 -2.39 14.14
C GLY A 250 -15.82 -2.77 12.89
N SER A 251 -14.81 -3.64 13.05
CA SER A 251 -14.03 -4.12 11.91
C SER A 251 -14.79 -5.21 11.16
N VAL A 252 -14.72 -5.11 9.83
CA VAL A 252 -15.23 -6.11 8.90
C VAL A 252 -14.04 -6.83 8.30
N VAL A 253 -14.08 -8.16 8.37
CA VAL A 253 -13.12 -9.02 7.66
C VAL A 253 -13.78 -9.54 6.41
N ILE A 254 -13.11 -9.41 5.28
CA ILE A 254 -13.58 -9.95 4.00
C ILE A 254 -12.57 -10.94 3.44
N HIS A 255 -13.05 -12.07 2.94
CA HIS A 255 -12.17 -13.05 2.34
C HIS A 255 -12.79 -13.79 1.17
N ASN A 256 -11.87 -14.27 0.35
CA ASN A 256 -12.04 -15.37 -0.57
C ASN A 256 -10.87 -16.33 -0.31
N ARG A 257 -10.96 -17.58 -0.79
CA ARG A 257 -9.90 -18.59 -0.57
C ARG A 257 -8.48 -18.03 -0.75
N ASP A 258 -8.12 -17.60 -1.95
CA ASP A 258 -6.72 -17.27 -2.29
C ASP A 258 -6.44 -15.75 -2.51
N LEU A 259 -7.24 -14.82 -1.93
CA LEU A 259 -7.17 -13.34 -2.17
C LEU A 259 -7.06 -12.84 -3.63
N LEU A 260 -7.44 -13.67 -4.62
CA LEU A 260 -7.36 -13.40 -6.07
C LEU A 260 -8.25 -12.27 -6.63
N GLY A 261 -8.62 -11.26 -5.83
CA GLY A 261 -9.04 -9.96 -6.33
C GLY A 261 -10.44 -9.49 -5.97
N ARG A 262 -11.38 -10.39 -5.66
CA ARG A 262 -12.77 -10.00 -5.31
C ARG A 262 -12.84 -9.15 -4.04
N SER A 263 -12.16 -9.59 -2.97
CA SER A 263 -12.10 -8.87 -1.70
C SER A 263 -11.50 -7.47 -1.85
N GLY A 264 -10.38 -7.37 -2.56
CA GLY A 264 -9.74 -6.08 -2.86
C GLY A 264 -10.59 -5.18 -3.75
N ALA A 265 -11.36 -5.76 -4.68
CA ALA A 265 -12.24 -4.99 -5.55
C ALA A 265 -13.40 -4.33 -4.79
N LEU A 266 -14.05 -5.08 -3.88
CA LEU A 266 -15.12 -4.56 -3.03
C LEU A 266 -14.60 -3.49 -2.06
N ILE A 267 -13.43 -3.70 -1.43
CA ILE A 267 -12.82 -2.68 -0.58
C ILE A 267 -12.44 -1.43 -1.39
N ALA A 268 -11.89 -1.58 -2.58
CA ALA A 268 -11.61 -0.43 -3.45
C ALA A 268 -12.89 0.31 -3.84
N ALA A 269 -14.01 -0.39 -4.11
CA ALA A 269 -15.30 0.25 -4.34
C ALA A 269 -15.78 1.05 -3.11
N TYR A 270 -15.59 0.51 -1.90
CA TYR A 270 -15.87 1.25 -0.65
C TYR A 270 -15.01 2.52 -0.54
N LEU A 271 -13.72 2.42 -0.83
CA LEU A 271 -12.79 3.54 -0.82
C LEU A 271 -13.20 4.65 -1.81
N VAL A 272 -13.64 4.28 -3.02
CA VAL A 272 -14.18 5.25 -3.99
C VAL A 272 -15.45 5.92 -3.45
N LYS A 273 -16.40 5.14 -2.93
CA LYS A 273 -17.69 5.64 -2.42
C LYS A 273 -17.53 6.56 -1.20
N HIS A 274 -16.83 6.10 -0.17
CA HIS A 274 -16.78 6.76 1.13
C HIS A 274 -15.61 7.73 1.30
N TYR A 275 -14.46 7.46 0.67
CA TYR A 275 -13.25 8.30 0.80
C TYR A 275 -13.00 9.20 -0.41
N ARG A 276 -13.89 9.20 -1.42
CA ARG A 276 -13.80 10.03 -2.64
C ARG A 276 -12.49 9.83 -3.41
N LEU A 277 -11.86 8.67 -3.27
CA LEU A 277 -10.69 8.30 -4.05
C LEU A 277 -11.09 8.00 -5.49
N THR A 278 -10.19 8.21 -6.45
CA THR A 278 -10.39 7.68 -7.81
C THR A 278 -10.22 6.16 -7.79
N ALA A 279 -10.71 5.46 -8.82
CA ALA A 279 -10.51 4.02 -8.96
C ALA A 279 -9.03 3.65 -8.93
N GLY A 280 -8.19 4.39 -9.65
CA GLY A 280 -6.74 4.18 -9.68
C GLY A 280 -6.07 4.38 -8.32
N GLU A 281 -6.50 5.40 -7.58
CA GLU A 281 -6.02 5.66 -6.20
C GLU A 281 -6.44 4.55 -5.25
N ALA A 282 -7.71 4.16 -5.25
CA ALA A 282 -8.21 3.08 -4.41
C ALA A 282 -7.49 1.76 -4.69
N LEU A 283 -7.34 1.38 -5.97
CA LEU A 283 -6.59 0.18 -6.37
C LEU A 283 -5.12 0.22 -5.93
N ALA A 284 -4.47 1.37 -6.10
CA ALA A 284 -3.09 1.57 -5.67
C ALA A 284 -2.96 1.44 -4.14
N TRP A 285 -3.91 1.99 -3.38
CA TRP A 285 -3.96 1.85 -1.92
C TRP A 285 -4.05 0.39 -1.48
N VAL A 286 -5.05 -0.33 -2.00
CA VAL A 286 -5.27 -1.73 -1.63
C VAL A 286 -4.02 -2.57 -1.92
N ARG A 287 -3.33 -2.30 -3.04
CA ARG A 287 -2.08 -3.00 -3.41
C ARG A 287 -0.87 -2.64 -2.54
N LEU A 288 -0.81 -1.44 -1.96
CA LEU A 288 0.22 -1.08 -0.96
C LEU A 288 0.00 -1.83 0.36
N CYS A 289 -1.26 -2.07 0.73
CA CYS A 289 -1.67 -2.81 1.92
C CYS A 289 -1.55 -4.33 1.76
N SER A 290 -1.90 -4.85 0.57
CA SER A 290 -1.84 -6.28 0.25
C SER A 290 -1.29 -6.43 -1.17
N PRO A 291 -0.01 -6.77 -1.34
CA PRO A 291 0.55 -6.95 -2.68
C PRO A 291 -0.21 -8.05 -3.45
N ASP A 292 -0.17 -7.94 -4.77
CA ASP A 292 -0.70 -8.94 -5.71
C ASP A 292 -2.23 -9.19 -5.65
N CYS A 293 -2.96 -8.33 -4.93
CA CYS A 293 -4.41 -8.32 -4.97
C CYS A 293 -4.97 -7.53 -6.17
N VAL A 294 -6.20 -7.89 -6.54
CA VAL A 294 -7.01 -7.31 -7.64
C VAL A 294 -6.42 -7.58 -9.03
N LEU A 295 -7.11 -8.38 -9.83
CA LEU A 295 -6.67 -8.74 -11.19
C LEU A 295 -7.31 -7.79 -12.23
N GLU A 296 -6.83 -7.87 -13.48
CA GLU A 296 -7.27 -6.99 -14.57
C GLU A 296 -8.79 -6.90 -14.77
N PRO A 297 -9.59 -7.99 -14.68
CA PRO A 297 -11.04 -7.89 -14.78
C PRO A 297 -11.65 -7.00 -13.70
N GLN A 298 -11.14 -7.08 -12.45
CA GLN A 298 -11.63 -6.26 -11.35
C GLN A 298 -11.15 -4.81 -11.46
N ILE A 299 -9.93 -4.56 -11.94
CA ILE A 299 -9.43 -3.20 -12.23
C ILE A 299 -10.37 -2.50 -13.23
N SER A 300 -10.71 -3.21 -14.31
CA SER A 300 -11.63 -2.72 -15.34
C SER A 300 -13.02 -2.46 -14.77
N TRP A 301 -13.51 -3.35 -13.91
CA TRP A 301 -14.80 -3.20 -13.25
C TRP A 301 -14.87 -1.97 -12.34
N ILE A 302 -13.87 -1.72 -11.50
CA ILE A 302 -13.87 -0.54 -10.61
C ILE A 302 -13.78 0.74 -11.44
N THR A 303 -12.90 0.76 -12.44
CA THR A 303 -12.73 1.93 -13.32
C THR A 303 -14.04 2.29 -14.03
N LYS A 304 -14.78 1.29 -14.52
CA LYS A 304 -16.08 1.50 -15.16
C LYS A 304 -17.15 2.03 -14.19
N ASN A 305 -17.09 1.64 -12.92
CA ASN A 305 -18.09 1.99 -11.92
C ASN A 305 -17.75 3.24 -11.09
N GLU A 306 -16.60 3.88 -11.31
CA GLU A 306 -16.12 5.02 -10.49
C GLU A 306 -17.19 6.11 -10.33
N SER A 307 -17.75 6.61 -11.43
CA SER A 307 -18.74 7.69 -11.39
C SER A 307 -19.99 7.32 -10.60
N SER A 308 -20.48 6.08 -10.77
CA SER A 308 -21.65 5.59 -10.02
C SER A 308 -21.36 5.50 -8.53
N LEU A 309 -20.22 4.93 -8.15
CA LEU A 309 -19.78 4.82 -6.76
C LEU A 309 -19.61 6.20 -6.10
N ARG A 310 -19.04 7.18 -6.82
CA ARG A 310 -18.88 8.55 -6.32
C ARG A 310 -20.23 9.22 -6.07
N ASN A 311 -21.16 9.11 -7.03
CA ASN A 311 -22.51 9.66 -6.90
C ASN A 311 -23.26 9.01 -5.72
N ALA A 312 -23.21 7.68 -5.59
CA ALA A 312 -23.80 6.96 -4.47
C ALA A 312 -23.18 7.37 -3.11
N GLY A 313 -21.89 7.70 -3.10
CA GLY A 313 -21.21 8.22 -1.92
C GLY A 313 -21.67 9.63 -1.53
N ASP A 314 -21.88 10.50 -2.52
CA ASP A 314 -22.41 11.85 -2.30
C ASP A 314 -23.84 11.81 -1.76
N GLU A 315 -24.66 10.92 -2.31
CA GLU A 315 -26.02 10.64 -1.82
C GLU A 315 -26.01 10.17 -0.37
N TYR A 316 -25.21 9.14 -0.07
CA TYR A 316 -25.08 8.59 1.28
C TYR A 316 -24.71 9.67 2.30
N ARG A 317 -23.69 10.49 2.01
CA ARG A 317 -23.28 11.57 2.92
C ARG A 317 -24.37 12.62 3.14
N ARG A 318 -25.18 12.92 2.12
CA ARG A 318 -26.29 13.87 2.26
C ARG A 318 -27.36 13.33 3.20
N GLN A 319 -27.74 12.07 3.01
CA GLN A 319 -28.73 11.40 3.87
C GLN A 319 -28.26 11.31 5.32
N GLN A 320 -26.98 11.02 5.57
CA GLN A 320 -26.43 11.01 6.93
C GLN A 320 -26.47 12.38 7.60
N LEU A 321 -26.29 13.47 6.84
CA LEU A 321 -26.42 14.84 7.36
C LEU A 321 -27.88 15.25 7.63
N GLU A 322 -28.82 14.74 6.83
CA GLU A 322 -30.27 14.99 7.03
C GLU A 322 -30.82 14.23 8.24
N ASN A 323 -30.21 13.09 8.58
CA ASN A 323 -30.62 12.23 9.70
C ASN A 323 -29.88 12.52 11.02
N ALA A 324 -28.91 13.45 11.03
CA ALA A 324 -28.10 13.83 12.19
C ALA A 324 -28.66 15.08 12.89
#